data_AF-A0A7Y0XCL9-F1
#
_entry.id   AF-A0A7Y0XCL9-F1
#
_cell.length_a   1.000
_cell.length_b   1.000
_cell.length_c   1.000
_cell.angle_alpha   90.00
_cell.angle_beta   90.00
_cell.angle_gamma   90.00
#
_symmetry.space_group_name_H-M   'P 1'
#
loop_
_entity.id
_entity.type
_entity.pdbx_description
1 polymer ?
#
loop_
_entity_poly.entity_id
_entity_poly.type
_entity_poly.pdbx_seq_one_letter_code
_entity_poly.pdbx_strand_id
1 'polypeptide(L)'
;ATLKVGSGKLVDDVQGVSHASLVATQLKRLLDDDAHLSLTHVLLGGSHVDHELALRATGQGIETWLGYGMTEAASTVTAKRI
;
A
#
# COMPACT_ATOMS: atom_id res chain seq x y z
N ALA A 1 17.94 4.52 0.48
CA ALA A 1 16.70 3.83 0.86
C ALA A 1 17.07 2.47 1.42
N THR A 2 16.37 2.00 2.45
CA THR A 2 16.59 0.68 3.06
C THR A 2 15.38 -0.19 2.77
N LEU A 3 15.62 -1.44 2.35
CA LEU A 3 14.56 -2.42 2.13
C LEU A 3 14.33 -3.20 3.42
N LYS A 4 13.06 -3.28 3.85
CA LYS A 4 12.64 -4.17 4.94
C LYS A 4 11.99 -5.41 4.33
N VAL A 5 12.51 -6.58 4.67
CA VAL A 5 11.94 -7.87 4.23
C VAL A 5 10.85 -8.27 5.21
N GLY A 6 9.65 -8.58 4.70
CA GLY A 6 8.52 -8.98 5.53
C GLY A 6 8.75 -10.35 6.19
N SER A 7 8.40 -10.44 7.47
CA SER A 7 8.39 -11.67 8.25
C SER A 7 7.07 -12.45 8.15
N GLY A 8 6.06 -11.87 7.48
CA GLY A 8 4.72 -12.42 7.35
C GLY A 8 3.70 -11.84 8.33
N LYS A 9 4.16 -10.97 9.24
CA LYS A 9 3.31 -10.22 10.18
C LYS A 9 3.17 -8.79 9.70
N LEU A 10 2.17 -8.55 8.85
CA LEU A 10 2.00 -7.29 8.12
C LEU A 10 2.14 -6.03 8.99
N VAL A 11 1.46 -5.97 10.14
CA VAL A 11 1.48 -4.80 11.04
C VAL A 11 2.89 -4.50 11.56
N ASP A 12 3.63 -5.53 11.98
CA ASP A 12 5.02 -5.41 12.47
C ASP A 12 5.97 -5.06 11.30
N ASP A 13 5.72 -5.65 10.14
CA ASP A 13 6.54 -5.49 8.94
C ASP A 13 6.46 -4.07 8.40
N VAL A 14 5.34 -3.36 8.54
CA VAL A 14 5.20 -1.96 8.09
C VAL A 14 5.67 -0.91 9.11
N GLN A 15 6.02 -1.30 10.33
CA GLN A 15 6.53 -0.35 11.32
C GLN A 15 7.80 0.35 10.84
N GLY A 16 7.80 1.68 10.92
CA GLY A 16 8.90 2.55 10.48
C GLY A 16 9.08 2.63 8.96
N VAL A 17 8.17 2.05 8.17
CA VAL A 17 8.23 2.08 6.71
C VAL A 17 7.42 3.27 6.19
N SER A 18 8.01 4.06 5.28
CA SER A 18 7.33 5.19 4.64
C SER A 18 6.65 4.83 3.31
N HIS A 19 7.18 3.84 2.58
CA HIS A 19 6.66 3.42 1.27
C HIS A 19 6.44 1.92 1.23
N ALA A 20 5.26 1.48 0.77
CA ALA A 20 4.95 0.06 0.61
C ALA A 20 4.24 -0.23 -0.71
N SER A 21 4.51 -1.41 -1.29
CA SER A 21 3.67 -1.99 -2.34
C SER A 21 2.77 -3.04 -1.72
N LEU A 22 1.46 -2.87 -1.85
CA LEU A 22 0.45 -3.69 -1.19
C LEU A 22 -0.64 -4.11 -2.17
N VAL A 23 -1.36 -5.18 -1.85
CA VAL A 23 -2.68 -5.43 -2.43
C VAL A 23 -3.77 -4.72 -1.60
N ALA A 24 -4.92 -4.41 -2.20
CA ALA A 24 -6.00 -3.65 -1.55
C ALA A 24 -6.42 -4.23 -0.19
N THR A 25 -6.47 -5.57 -0.08
CA THR A 25 -6.84 -6.26 1.17
C THR A 25 -5.82 -6.08 2.29
N GLN A 26 -4.53 -5.91 1.98
CA GLN A 26 -3.50 -5.64 2.99
C GLN A 26 -3.64 -4.22 3.54
N LEU A 27 -3.82 -3.23 2.66
CA LEU A 27 -4.06 -1.85 3.11
C LEU A 27 -5.34 -1.77 3.95
N LYS A 28 -6.43 -2.40 3.50
CA LYS A 28 -7.68 -2.45 4.28
C LYS A 28 -7.47 -2.99 5.68
N ARG A 29 -6.73 -4.10 5.83
CA ARG A 29 -6.42 -4.68 7.15
C ARG A 29 -5.65 -3.70 8.04
N LEU A 30 -4.62 -3.04 7.50
CA LEU A 30 -3.83 -2.06 8.25
C LEU A 30 -4.69 -0.88 8.76
N LEU A 31 -5.63 -0.41 7.94
CA LEU A 31 -6.53 0.67 8.31
C LEU A 31 -7.68 0.22 9.23
N ASP A 32 -8.10 -1.04 9.15
CA ASP A 32 -9.14 -1.62 10.02
C ASP A 32 -8.58 -1.93 11.41
N ASP A 33 -7.30 -2.31 11.52
CA ASP A 33 -6.62 -2.60 12.79
C ASP A 33 -6.19 -1.33 13.56
N ASP A 34 -6.49 -0.14 13.03
CA ASP A 34 -6.06 1.17 13.54
C ASP A 34 -4.56 1.20 13.91
N ALA A 35 -3.75 0.53 13.10
CA ALA A 35 -2.33 0.42 13.34
C ALA A 35 -1.68 1.80 13.29
N HIS A 36 -0.74 2.08 14.19
CA HIS A 36 0.13 3.26 14.03
C HIS A 36 1.05 3.03 12.82
N LEU A 37 0.73 3.70 11.72
CA LEU A 37 1.47 3.60 10.47
C LEU A 37 2.43 4.79 10.33
N SER A 38 3.65 4.52 9.87
CA SER A 38 4.58 5.56 9.38
C SER A 38 4.51 5.72 7.86
N LEU A 39 3.57 5.01 7.21
CA LEU A 39 3.39 5.01 5.77
C LEU A 39 2.95 6.40 5.31
N THR A 40 3.55 6.86 4.23
CA THR A 40 3.17 8.10 3.54
C THR A 40 2.73 7.82 2.11
N HIS A 41 3.23 6.74 1.50
CA HIS A 41 2.88 6.36 0.13
C HIS A 41 2.65 4.85 0.01
N VAL A 42 1.55 4.46 -0.62
CA VAL A 42 1.23 3.07 -0.90
C VAL A 42 0.94 2.90 -2.39
N LEU A 43 1.71 2.02 -3.04
CA LEU A 43 1.42 1.54 -4.39
C LEU A 43 0.54 0.29 -4.30
N LEU A 44 -0.69 0.41 -4.77
CA LEU A 44 -1.68 -0.65 -4.82
C LEU A 44 -1.65 -1.35 -6.18
N GLY A 45 -1.45 -2.66 -6.18
CA GLY A 45 -1.43 -3.47 -7.39
C GLY A 45 -2.38 -4.68 -7.33
N GLY A 46 -2.52 -5.35 -8.48
CA GLY A 46 -3.06 -6.71 -8.59
C GLY A 46 -4.58 -6.87 -8.61
N SER A 47 -5.38 -5.82 -8.35
CA SER A 47 -6.85 -5.90 -8.44
C SER A 47 -7.53 -4.53 -8.37
N HIS A 48 -8.87 -4.52 -8.45
CA HIS A 48 -9.70 -3.35 -8.20
C HIS A 48 -9.47 -2.80 -6.78
N VAL A 49 -9.32 -1.48 -6.68
CA VAL A 49 -9.24 -0.77 -5.40
C VAL A 49 -10.54 0.02 -5.23
N ASP A 50 -11.23 -0.23 -4.13
CA ASP A 50 -12.41 0.54 -3.77
C ASP A 50 -12.02 1.99 -3.45
N HIS A 51 -12.76 2.96 -3.99
CA HIS A 51 -12.53 4.38 -3.76
C HIS A 51 -12.63 4.74 -2.26
N GLU A 52 -13.52 4.08 -1.51
CA GLU A 52 -13.65 4.32 -0.07
C GLU A 52 -12.35 3.97 0.68
N LEU A 53 -11.64 2.93 0.24
CA LEU A 53 -10.37 2.54 0.83
C LEU A 53 -9.28 3.61 0.62
N ALA A 54 -9.22 4.19 -0.58
CA ALA A 54 -8.28 5.27 -0.91
C ALA A 54 -8.56 6.54 -0.08
N LEU A 55 -9.84 6.89 0.08
CA LEU A 55 -10.26 8.01 0.93
C LEU A 55 -9.88 7.81 2.40
N ARG A 56 -10.09 6.61 2.94
CA ARG A 56 -9.68 6.27 4.32
C ARG A 56 -8.17 6.38 4.50
N ALA A 57 -7.38 5.89 3.55
CA ALA A 57 -5.93 6.00 3.58
C ALA A 57 -5.47 7.47 3.55
N THR A 58 -6.07 8.27 2.66
CA THR A 58 -5.83 9.72 2.57
C THR A 58 -6.16 10.43 3.89
N GLY A 59 -7.26 10.04 4.55
CA GLY A 59 -7.64 10.55 5.86
C GLY A 59 -6.61 10.29 6.96
N GLN A 60 -5.74 9.27 6.79
CA GLN A 60 -4.60 8.99 7.67
C GLN A 60 -3.28 9.58 7.16
N GLY A 61 -3.30 10.41 6.12
CA GLY A 61 -2.11 11.03 5.55
C GLY A 61 -1.31 10.13 4.61
N ILE A 62 -1.92 9.06 4.10
CA ILE A 62 -1.28 8.09 3.20
C ILE A 62 -1.73 8.39 1.77
N GLU A 63 -0.78 8.71 0.88
CA GLU A 63 -1.07 8.81 -0.54
C GLU A 63 -1.19 7.43 -1.19
N THR A 64 -2.33 7.17 -1.82
CA THR A 64 -2.58 5.93 -2.55
C THR A 64 -2.33 6.08 -4.05
N TRP A 65 -1.60 5.12 -4.60
CA TRP A 65 -1.27 5.06 -6.02
C TRP A 65 -1.77 3.74 -6.59
N LEU A 66 -2.62 3.79 -7.60
CA LEU A 66 -3.04 2.61 -8.35
C LEU A 66 -1.98 2.28 -9.39
N GLY A 67 -1.29 1.16 -9.20
CA GLY A 67 -0.37 0.58 -10.16
C GLY A 67 -1.07 -0.43 -11.06
N TYR A 68 -1.03 -0.23 -12.37
CA TYR A 68 -1.29 -1.27 -13.35
C TYR A 68 0.05 -1.88 -13.76
N GLY A 69 0.19 -3.18 -13.62
CA GLY A 69 1.43 -3.90 -13.86
C GLY A 69 1.19 -5.30 -14.40
N MET A 70 2.22 -5.85 -15.02
CA MET A 70 2.25 -7.23 -15.55
C MET A 70 3.62 -7.83 -15.23
N THR A 71 3.68 -9.15 -15.05
CA THR A 71 4.93 -9.85 -14.73
C THR A 71 5.95 -9.68 -15.87
N GLU A 72 5.47 -9.65 -17.11
CA GLU A 72 6.23 -9.44 -18.35
C GLU A 72 6.90 -8.06 -18.42
N ALA A 73 6.35 -7.07 -17.70
CA ALA A 73 6.91 -5.73 -17.58
C ALA A 73 7.73 -5.54 -16.29
N ALA A 74 7.99 -6.61 -15.55
CA ALA A 74 8.73 -6.62 -14.29
C ALA A 74 8.17 -5.67 -13.20
N SER A 75 6.83 -5.49 -13.14
CA SER A 75 6.03 -4.74 -12.15
C SER A 75 5.10 -3.71 -12.81
N THR A 76 5.13 -2.45 -12.38
CA THR A 76 4.16 -1.40 -12.70
C THR A 76 4.50 -0.71 -14.00
N VAL A 77 3.57 -0.76 -14.96
CA VAL A 77 3.64 -0.09 -16.27
C VAL A 77 3.12 1.34 -16.16
N THR A 78 1.98 1.53 -15.48
CA THR A 78 1.40 2.85 -15.22
C THR A 78 0.98 2.98 -13.78
N ALA A 79 1.14 4.19 -13.23
CA ALA A 79 0.68 4.52 -11.89
C ALA A 79 -0.19 5.78 -11.95
N LYS A 80 -1.31 5.76 -11.22
CA LYS A 80 -2.20 6.91 -11.07
C LYS A 80 -2.49 7.13 -9.59
N ARG A 81 -2.30 8.35 -9.11
CA ARG A 81 -2.73 8.72 -7.75
C ARG A 81 -4.27 8.68 -7.68
N ILE A 82 -4.80 8.03 -6.64
CA ILE A 82 -6.24 7.84 -6.42
C ILE A 82 -6.62 8.23 -4.99
#